data_AF-A0A235FIT5-F1
#
_entry.id   AF-A0A235FIT5-F1
#
_cell.length_a   1.000
_cell.length_b   1.000
_cell.length_c   1.000
_cell.angle_alpha   90.00
_cell.angle_beta   90.00
_cell.angle_gamma   90.00
#
_symmetry.space_group_name_H-M   'P 1'
#
loop_
_entity.id
_entity.type
_entity.pdbx_description
1 polymer ?
#
loop_
_entity_poly.entity_id
_entity_poly.type
_entity_poly.pdbx_seq_one_letter_code
_entity_poly.pdbx_strand_id
1 'polypeptide(L)'
;MDLAHVARFVATPELVGVDDLTAQDRRQLPDHWLHTLAGDRAGRVAEVLKRWNHFGRPIMSDTYKTITASLADVALLTSKGEWFLLYRMTAADGDDMYYLGGRPVTENDDVPAVWQHFPASLTQFYTHLHNGWYDIAGRTVGPLPLRDMFRIDTFEWGILDGLPP
;
A
#
# COMPACT_ATOMS: atom_id res chain seq x y z
N MET A 1 -13.82 10.53 0.04
CA MET A 1 -13.44 9.26 0.70
C MET A 1 -14.62 8.83 1.55
N ASP A 2 -15.23 7.70 1.26
CA ASP A 2 -16.29 7.14 2.10
C ASP A 2 -15.66 6.37 3.27
N LEU A 3 -15.51 7.06 4.40
CA LEU A 3 -14.90 6.46 5.59
C LEU A 3 -15.78 5.36 6.21
N ALA A 4 -17.11 5.43 6.04
CA ALA A 4 -18.02 4.41 6.54
C ALA A 4 -17.83 3.08 5.80
N HIS A 5 -17.63 3.14 4.48
CA HIS A 5 -17.23 1.98 3.69
C HIS A 5 -15.88 1.43 4.15
N VAL A 6 -14.86 2.29 4.27
CA VAL A 6 -13.50 1.89 4.69
C VAL A 6 -13.52 1.22 6.08
N ALA A 7 -14.32 1.73 7.02
CA ALA A 7 -14.46 1.18 8.38
C ALA A 7 -15.06 -0.22 8.46
N ARG A 8 -15.63 -0.75 7.38
CA ARG A 8 -16.07 -2.15 7.30
C ARG A 8 -14.90 -3.14 7.19
N PHE A 9 -13.75 -2.66 6.71
CA PHE A 9 -12.59 -3.49 6.38
C PHE A 9 -11.33 -3.10 7.15
N VAL A 10 -11.18 -1.80 7.46
CA VAL A 10 -10.05 -1.27 8.20
C VAL A 10 -10.52 -0.94 9.61
N ALA A 11 -9.83 -1.44 10.63
CA ALA A 11 -10.20 -1.21 12.02
C ALA A 11 -9.86 0.23 12.45
N THR A 12 -10.79 0.92 13.10
CA THR A 12 -10.61 2.29 13.62
C THR A 12 -9.90 3.23 12.63
N PRO A 13 -10.41 3.38 11.38
CA PRO A 13 -9.76 4.21 10.39
C PRO A 13 -10.06 5.69 10.65
N GLU A 14 -9.04 6.53 10.52
CA GLU A 14 -9.16 7.98 10.64
C GLU A 14 -8.45 8.65 9.46
N LEU A 15 -9.16 9.54 8.76
CA LEU A 15 -8.58 10.38 7.72
C LEU A 15 -7.96 11.60 8.39
N VAL A 16 -6.70 11.88 8.08
CA VAL A 16 -5.94 12.96 8.74
C VAL A 16 -5.49 13.95 7.68
N GLY A 17 -5.81 15.24 7.87
CA GLY A 17 -5.29 16.31 7.04
C GLY A 17 -3.82 16.57 7.34
N VAL A 18 -3.03 17.00 6.35
CA VAL A 18 -1.63 17.35 6.59
C VAL A 18 -1.49 18.46 7.63
N ASP A 19 -2.45 19.39 7.68
CA ASP A 19 -2.46 20.50 8.62
C ASP A 19 -2.76 20.06 10.07
N ASP A 20 -3.39 18.91 10.25
CA ASP A 20 -3.75 18.35 11.56
C ASP A 20 -2.61 17.51 12.19
N LEU A 21 -1.53 17.25 11.44
CA LEU A 21 -0.42 16.43 11.89
C LEU A 21 0.45 17.14 12.93
N THR A 22 0.69 16.46 14.06
CA THR A 22 1.65 16.92 15.06
C THR A 22 3.09 16.84 14.55
N ALA A 23 4.02 17.48 15.25
CA ALA A 23 5.45 17.34 14.97
C ALA A 23 5.99 15.91 15.18
N GLN A 24 5.29 15.07 15.93
CA GLN A 24 5.64 13.66 16.11
C GLN A 24 5.13 12.82 14.93
N ASP A 25 3.93 13.09 14.43
CA ASP A 25 3.38 12.38 13.27
C ASP A 25 4.21 12.64 12.01
N ARG A 26 4.56 13.90 11.78
CA ARG A 26 5.40 14.31 10.63
C ARG A 26 6.75 13.61 10.60
N ARG A 27 7.34 13.30 11.77
CA ARG A 27 8.62 12.57 11.87
C ARG A 27 8.49 11.09 11.51
N GLN A 28 7.29 10.53 11.58
CA GLN A 28 7.01 9.14 11.22
C GLN A 28 6.64 9.00 9.74
N LEU A 29 6.24 10.08 9.08
CA LEU A 29 5.80 10.06 7.69
C LEU A 29 6.96 10.35 6.73
N PRO A 30 6.99 9.73 5.54
CA PRO A 30 7.95 10.11 4.52
C PRO A 30 7.71 11.56 4.08
N ASP A 31 8.77 12.36 3.95
CA ASP A 31 8.71 13.74 3.44
C ASP A 31 7.90 13.86 2.16
N HIS A 32 8.01 12.83 1.34
CA HIS A 32 7.36 12.80 0.05
C HIS A 32 5.86 12.58 0.12
N TRP A 33 5.34 11.90 1.14
CA TRP A 33 3.90 11.86 1.40
C TRP A 33 3.42 13.24 1.83
N LEU A 34 4.14 13.90 2.75
CA LEU A 34 3.80 15.26 3.20
C LEU A 34 3.75 16.24 2.03
N HIS A 35 4.75 16.19 1.15
CA HIS A 35 4.79 17.01 -0.07
C HIS A 35 3.61 16.72 -1.01
N THR A 36 3.36 15.45 -1.32
CA THR A 36 2.23 15.05 -2.17
C THR A 36 0.91 15.52 -1.58
N LEU A 37 0.65 15.22 -0.30
CA LEU A 37 -0.63 15.46 0.36
C LEU A 37 -0.93 16.94 0.62
N ALA A 38 0.07 17.82 0.61
CA ALA A 38 -0.11 19.27 0.67
C ALA A 38 -0.71 19.86 -0.62
N GLY A 39 -0.67 19.11 -1.73
CA GLY A 39 -1.28 19.50 -3.00
C GLY A 39 -2.81 19.38 -3.00
N ASP A 40 -3.44 20.00 -3.99
CA ASP A 40 -4.85 19.75 -4.29
C ASP A 40 -5.06 18.32 -4.83
N ARG A 41 -6.31 17.93 -5.07
CA ARG A 41 -6.64 16.57 -5.53
C ARG A 41 -5.88 16.19 -6.81
N ALA A 42 -5.83 17.10 -7.79
CA ALA A 42 -5.17 16.83 -9.07
C ALA A 42 -3.65 16.67 -8.90
N GLY A 43 -3.03 17.54 -8.10
CA GLY A 43 -1.62 17.47 -7.75
C GLY A 43 -1.26 16.19 -6.98
N ARG A 44 -2.10 15.79 -6.01
CA ARG A 44 -1.93 14.52 -5.28
C ARG A 44 -1.89 13.33 -6.22
N VAL A 45 -2.89 13.23 -7.11
CA VAL A 45 -2.98 12.14 -8.10
C VAL A 45 -1.75 12.15 -9.00
N ALA A 46 -1.36 13.31 -9.54
CA ALA A 46 -0.22 13.41 -10.45
C ALA A 46 1.10 12.97 -9.79
N GLU A 47 1.39 13.43 -8.56
CA GLU A 47 2.62 13.05 -7.85
C GLU A 47 2.65 11.56 -7.47
N VAL A 48 1.50 11.00 -7.08
CA VAL A 48 1.38 9.56 -6.82
C VAL A 48 1.63 8.75 -8.10
N LEU A 49 1.03 9.13 -9.23
CA LEU A 49 1.25 8.45 -10.51
C LEU A 49 2.70 8.53 -10.97
N LYS A 50 3.37 9.66 -10.76
CA LYS A 50 4.80 9.82 -11.06
C LYS A 50 5.66 8.85 -10.26
N ARG A 51 5.37 8.68 -8.96
CA ARG A 51 6.06 7.68 -8.13
C ARG A 51 5.78 6.25 -8.56
N TRP A 52 4.52 5.93 -8.79
CA TRP A 52 4.12 4.63 -9.30
C TRP A 52 4.79 4.30 -10.63
N ASN A 53 4.92 5.27 -11.53
CA ASN A 53 5.60 5.11 -12.80
C ASN A 53 7.07 4.70 -12.64
N HIS A 54 7.74 5.20 -11.59
CA HIS A 54 9.15 4.94 -11.34
C HIS A 54 9.39 3.66 -10.53
N PHE A 55 8.62 3.45 -9.45
CA PHE A 55 8.86 2.37 -8.49
C PHE A 55 7.86 1.20 -8.60
N GLY A 56 6.64 1.44 -9.07
CA GLY A 56 5.59 0.43 -9.20
C GLY A 56 5.55 -0.25 -10.57
N ARG A 57 5.62 0.53 -11.65
CA ARG A 57 5.59 0.04 -13.05
C ARG A 57 6.62 -1.06 -13.35
N PRO A 58 7.87 -1.03 -12.82
CA PRO A 58 8.85 -2.09 -13.08
C PRO A 58 8.44 -3.47 -12.58
N ILE A 59 7.57 -3.56 -11.57
CA ILE A 59 7.12 -4.85 -11.01
C ILE A 59 5.65 -5.16 -11.34
N MET A 60 4.83 -4.12 -11.57
CA MET A 60 3.37 -4.23 -11.71
C MET A 60 2.88 -3.32 -12.84
N SER A 61 3.32 -3.59 -14.07
CA SER A 61 3.05 -2.73 -15.23
C SER A 61 1.55 -2.62 -15.56
N ASP A 62 0.80 -3.71 -15.46
CA ASP A 62 -0.65 -3.69 -15.72
C ASP A 62 -1.43 -3.03 -14.59
N THR A 63 -1.05 -3.25 -13.33
CA THR A 63 -1.64 -2.51 -12.21
C THR A 63 -1.36 -1.01 -12.33
N TYR A 64 -0.16 -0.60 -12.77
CA TYR A 64 0.13 0.80 -13.04
C TYR A 64 -0.80 1.42 -14.09
N LYS A 65 -1.14 0.68 -15.17
CA LYS A 65 -2.12 1.15 -16.15
C LYS A 65 -3.50 1.34 -15.52
N THR A 66 -3.93 0.38 -14.69
CA THR A 66 -5.21 0.48 -13.97
C THR A 66 -5.24 1.67 -13.03
N ILE A 67 -4.20 1.88 -12.21
CA ILE A 67 -4.12 3.03 -11.29
C ILE A 67 -4.15 4.34 -12.10
N THR A 68 -3.40 4.42 -13.20
CA THR A 68 -3.39 5.62 -14.06
C THR A 68 -4.76 5.93 -14.65
N ALA A 69 -5.54 4.92 -15.00
CA ALA A 69 -6.87 5.08 -15.60
C ALA A 69 -7.98 5.38 -14.58
N SER A 70 -7.80 5.02 -13.31
CA SER A 70 -8.89 4.97 -12.32
C SER A 70 -8.65 5.75 -11.03
N LEU A 71 -7.43 6.19 -10.74
CA LEU A 71 -7.11 6.88 -9.49
C LEU A 71 -7.82 8.24 -9.40
N ALA A 72 -8.79 8.33 -8.49
CA ALA A 72 -9.66 9.49 -8.34
C ALA A 72 -9.23 10.42 -7.20
N ASP A 73 -8.66 9.89 -6.12
CA ASP A 73 -8.11 10.69 -5.01
C ASP A 73 -7.13 9.86 -4.17
N VAL A 74 -6.29 10.55 -3.40
CA VAL A 74 -5.39 9.96 -2.40
C VAL A 74 -5.46 10.79 -1.13
N ALA A 75 -5.58 10.10 0.01
CA ALA A 75 -5.65 10.72 1.33
C ALA A 75 -4.72 10.00 2.31
N LEU A 76 -4.36 10.68 3.40
CA LEU A 76 -3.67 10.05 4.51
C LEU A 76 -4.69 9.39 5.43
N LEU A 77 -4.38 8.17 5.85
CA LEU A 77 -5.17 7.38 6.77
C LEU A 77 -4.27 6.91 7.92
N THR A 78 -4.77 6.97 9.14
CA THR A 78 -4.22 6.21 10.26
C THR A 78 -5.19 5.12 10.72
N SER A 79 -4.62 4.01 11.19
CA SER A 79 -5.35 2.92 11.81
C SER A 79 -4.41 2.22 12.79
N LYS A 80 -4.85 2.08 14.05
CA LYS A 80 -4.09 1.39 15.11
C LYS A 80 -2.64 1.86 15.26
N GLY A 81 -2.38 3.15 15.06
CA GLY A 81 -1.05 3.75 15.18
C GLY A 81 -0.17 3.58 13.94
N GLU A 82 -0.69 3.00 12.85
CA GLU A 82 0.01 2.88 11.58
C GLU A 82 -0.50 3.90 10.57
N TRP A 83 0.36 4.27 9.61
CA TRP A 83 0.05 5.26 8.58
C TRP A 83 0.00 4.64 7.19
N PHE A 84 -1.01 5.05 6.42
CA PHE A 84 -1.25 4.57 5.06
C PHE A 84 -1.61 5.73 4.15
N LEU A 85 -1.24 5.62 2.87
CA LEU A 85 -1.96 6.32 1.82
C LEU A 85 -3.19 5.49 1.44
N LEU A 86 -4.38 6.08 1.60
CA LEU A 86 -5.64 5.55 1.11
C LEU A 86 -5.85 6.05 -0.32
N TYR A 87 -5.91 5.11 -1.24
CA TYR A 87 -6.23 5.34 -2.65
C TYR A 87 -7.72 5.11 -2.83
N ARG A 88 -8.38 6.03 -3.53
CA ARG A 88 -9.73 5.81 -4.06
C ARG A 88 -9.66 5.71 -5.56
N MET A 89 -10.01 4.55 -6.08
CA MET A 89 -10.07 4.27 -7.51
C MET A 89 -11.52 4.13 -7.94
N THR A 90 -11.84 4.52 -9.16
CA THR A 90 -13.16 4.30 -9.75
C THR A 90 -13.16 3.00 -10.56
N ALA A 91 -14.03 2.06 -10.18
CA ALA A 91 -14.26 0.83 -10.90
C ALA A 91 -14.99 1.06 -12.24
N ALA A 92 -15.03 0.02 -13.07
CA ALA A 92 -15.64 0.10 -14.40
C ALA A 92 -17.16 0.35 -14.36
N ASP A 93 -17.84 -0.07 -13.29
CA ASP A 93 -19.25 0.18 -13.01
C ASP A 93 -19.52 1.55 -12.37
N GLY A 94 -18.47 2.31 -12.05
CA GLY A 94 -18.54 3.63 -11.43
C GLY A 94 -18.45 3.62 -9.90
N ASP A 95 -18.40 2.45 -9.27
CA ASP A 95 -18.25 2.34 -7.82
C ASP A 95 -16.82 2.67 -7.37
N ASP A 96 -16.67 3.08 -6.10
CA ASP A 96 -15.36 3.35 -5.51
C ASP A 96 -14.73 2.04 -4.98
N MET A 97 -13.48 1.79 -5.37
CA MET A 97 -12.59 0.79 -4.77
C MET A 97 -11.50 1.49 -3.94
N TYR A 98 -11.08 0.84 -2.86
CA TYR A 98 -10.16 1.43 -1.90
C TYR A 98 -8.94 0.55 -1.68
N TYR A 99 -7.76 1.15 -1.79
CA TYR A 99 -6.47 0.47 -1.58
C TYR A 99 -5.66 1.18 -0.52
N LEU A 100 -4.89 0.42 0.25
CA LEU A 100 -3.92 0.96 1.21
C LEU A 100 -2.52 0.76 0.70
N GLY A 101 -1.73 1.84 0.66
CA GLY A 101 -0.28 1.79 0.53
C GLY A 101 0.37 2.08 1.88
N GLY A 102 1.08 1.11 2.45
CA GLY A 102 1.79 1.28 3.73
C GLY A 102 2.98 2.23 3.61
N ARG A 103 3.43 2.81 4.73
CA ARG A 103 4.66 3.62 4.76
C ARG A 103 5.84 2.80 4.23
N PRO A 104 6.69 3.35 3.33
CA PRO A 104 7.89 2.67 2.90
C PRO A 104 8.78 2.20 4.05
N VAL A 105 9.47 1.09 3.82
CA VAL A 105 10.42 0.47 4.74
C VAL A 105 11.65 1.38 4.90
N THR A 106 12.09 1.54 6.14
CA THR A 106 13.27 2.31 6.55
C THR A 106 14.29 1.42 7.25
N GLU A 107 15.50 1.92 7.44
CA GLU A 107 16.61 1.17 8.06
C GLU A 107 16.32 0.71 9.50
N ASN A 108 15.38 1.38 10.18
CA ASN A 108 14.98 1.04 11.55
C ASN A 108 13.87 -0.02 11.62
N ASP A 109 13.28 -0.41 10.48
CA ASP A 109 12.23 -1.41 10.45
C ASP A 109 12.82 -2.82 10.47
N ASP A 110 12.17 -3.73 11.20
CA ASP A 110 12.52 -5.15 11.17
C ASP A 110 12.07 -5.75 9.83
N VAL A 111 13.02 -6.30 9.07
CA VAL A 111 12.78 -6.87 7.74
C VAL A 111 13.10 -8.38 7.73
N PRO A 112 12.31 -9.20 7.01
CA PRO A 112 12.59 -10.63 6.91
C PRO A 112 13.99 -10.93 6.37
N ALA A 113 14.64 -12.00 6.84
CA ALA A 113 15.99 -12.38 6.38
C ALA A 113 16.11 -12.62 4.86
N VAL A 114 14.99 -12.89 4.19
CA VAL A 114 14.91 -13.05 2.73
C VAL A 114 14.97 -11.72 1.97
N TRP A 115 14.79 -10.58 2.65
CA TRP A 115 14.83 -9.24 2.06
C TRP A 115 16.08 -8.98 1.23
N GLN A 116 17.24 -9.41 1.70
CA GLN A 116 18.53 -9.29 0.98
C GLN A 116 18.57 -10.04 -0.36
N HIS A 117 17.62 -10.95 -0.60
CA HIS A 117 17.49 -11.73 -1.83
C HIS A 117 16.39 -11.18 -2.75
N PHE A 118 15.69 -10.10 -2.37
CA PHE A 118 14.67 -9.52 -3.22
C PHE A 118 15.29 -8.93 -4.49
N PRO A 119 14.60 -9.07 -5.65
CA PRO A 119 14.99 -8.34 -6.84
C PRO A 119 15.05 -6.84 -6.56
N ALA A 120 16.02 -6.14 -7.14
CA ALA A 120 16.26 -4.72 -6.87
C ALA A 120 15.01 -3.85 -7.07
N SER A 121 14.19 -4.15 -8.08
CA SER A 121 12.93 -3.43 -8.35
C SER A 121 11.88 -3.64 -7.26
N LEU A 122 11.82 -4.85 -6.67
CA LEU A 122 10.93 -5.13 -5.55
C LEU A 122 11.42 -4.43 -4.29
N THR A 123 12.72 -4.46 -4.01
CA THR A 123 13.32 -3.68 -2.91
C THR A 123 12.99 -2.19 -3.05
N GLN A 124 13.16 -1.63 -4.26
CA GLN A 124 12.82 -0.23 -4.54
C GLN A 124 11.33 0.09 -4.34
N PHE A 125 10.43 -0.83 -4.67
CA PHE A 125 9.01 -0.67 -4.37
C PHE A 125 8.79 -0.50 -2.86
N TYR A 126 9.33 -1.39 -2.05
CA TYR A 126 9.14 -1.38 -0.61
C TYR A 126 9.85 -0.20 0.09
N THR A 127 11.00 0.27 -0.41
CA THR A 127 11.76 1.36 0.21
C THR A 127 11.34 2.75 -0.25
N HIS A 128 10.73 2.89 -1.43
CA HIS A 128 10.44 4.21 -2.01
C HIS A 128 8.99 4.46 -2.39
N LEU A 129 8.19 3.40 -2.51
CA LEU A 129 6.76 3.51 -2.82
C LEU A 129 5.92 3.14 -1.61
N HIS A 130 5.86 1.86 -1.24
CA HIS A 130 5.00 1.37 -0.17
C HIS A 130 5.47 0.07 0.49
N ASN A 131 5.33 -0.03 1.82
CA ASN A 131 5.36 -1.32 2.50
C ASN A 131 4.03 -2.06 2.32
N GLY A 132 3.89 -2.69 1.16
CA GLY A 132 2.67 -3.32 0.69
C GLY A 132 1.66 -2.32 0.09
N TRP A 133 0.93 -2.79 -0.92
CA TRP A 133 -0.18 -2.07 -1.53
C TRP A 133 -1.27 -3.07 -1.91
N TYR A 134 -2.47 -2.92 -1.35
CA TYR A 134 -3.52 -3.94 -1.48
C TYR A 134 -4.93 -3.35 -1.36
N ASP A 135 -5.90 -4.03 -1.99
CA ASP A 135 -7.33 -3.74 -1.86
C ASP A 135 -7.81 -4.01 -0.43
N ILE A 136 -8.61 -3.13 0.16
CA ILE A 136 -9.04 -3.29 1.56
C ILE A 136 -10.04 -4.42 1.78
N ALA A 137 -10.86 -4.78 0.78
CA ALA A 137 -11.89 -5.79 0.94
C ALA A 137 -11.33 -7.21 0.94
N GLY A 138 -10.29 -7.47 0.13
CA GLY A 138 -9.69 -8.79 -0.04
C GLY A 138 -8.22 -8.92 0.40
N ARG A 139 -7.50 -7.81 0.61
CA ARG A 139 -6.02 -7.78 0.71
C ARG A 139 -5.34 -8.44 -0.50
N THR A 140 -5.87 -8.18 -1.69
CA THR A 140 -5.42 -8.81 -2.94
C THR A 140 -4.78 -7.79 -3.91
N VAL A 141 -4.36 -8.27 -5.09
CA VAL A 141 -3.93 -7.51 -6.27
C VAL A 141 -2.52 -6.89 -6.22
N GLY A 142 -1.97 -6.64 -5.03
CA GLY A 142 -0.61 -6.13 -4.91
C GLY A 142 0.21 -6.78 -3.79
N PRO A 143 1.44 -6.29 -3.56
CA PRO A 143 2.34 -6.85 -2.58
C PRO A 143 1.77 -6.63 -1.17
N LEU A 144 1.86 -7.64 -0.32
CA LEU A 144 1.47 -7.52 1.08
C LEU A 144 2.56 -6.76 1.87
N PRO A 145 2.24 -6.17 3.04
CA PRO A 145 3.27 -5.71 3.96
C PRO A 145 4.28 -6.83 4.27
N LEU A 146 5.56 -6.49 4.42
CA LEU A 146 6.61 -7.49 4.64
C LEU A 146 6.34 -8.43 5.82
N ARG A 147 5.76 -7.91 6.90
CA ARG A 147 5.39 -8.69 8.10
C ARG A 147 4.34 -9.77 7.84
N ASP A 148 3.56 -9.62 6.76
CA ASP A 148 2.50 -10.55 6.37
C ASP A 148 3.00 -11.54 5.30
N MET A 149 4.24 -11.39 4.80
CA MET A 149 4.84 -12.33 3.86
C MET A 149 5.36 -13.56 4.60
N PHE A 150 5.03 -14.74 4.09
CA PHE A 150 5.56 -16.00 4.57
C PHE A 150 6.33 -16.73 3.48
N ARG A 151 7.24 -17.61 3.88
CA ARG A 151 7.91 -18.50 2.94
C ARG A 151 7.07 -19.76 2.74
N ILE A 152 6.99 -20.24 1.52
CA ILE A 152 6.20 -21.46 1.24
C ILE A 152 6.94 -22.71 1.75
N ASP A 153 8.28 -22.68 1.76
CA ASP A 153 9.12 -23.79 2.21
C ASP A 153 9.20 -23.93 3.74
N THR A 154 8.63 -23.00 4.50
CA THR A 154 8.44 -23.17 5.94
C THR A 154 7.21 -23.99 6.30
N PHE A 155 6.38 -24.34 5.31
CA PHE A 155 5.24 -25.22 5.51
C PHE A 155 5.62 -26.64 5.07
N GLU A 156 5.42 -27.61 5.97
CA GLU A 156 5.45 -29.02 5.60
C GLU A 156 4.18 -29.33 4.81
N TRP A 157 4.31 -29.32 3.48
CA TRP A 157 3.28 -29.84 2.59
C TRP A 157 3.34 -31.35 2.61
N GLY A 158 2.82 -31.96 3.67
CA GLY A 158 2.57 -33.40 3.69
C GLY A 158 1.71 -33.75 2.49
N ILE A 159 2.25 -34.58 1.58
CA ILE A 159 1.40 -35.30 0.64
C ILE A 159 0.40 -36.06 1.50
N LEU A 160 -0.90 -35.95 1.21
CA LEU A 160 -1.91 -36.82 1.82
C LEU A 160 -1.67 -38.24 1.30
N ASP A 161 -0.67 -38.92 1.86
CA ASP A 161 -0.40 -40.34 1.69
C ASP A 161 -1.52 -41.10 2.41
N GLY A 162 -2.70 -41.13 1.81
CA GLY A 162 -3.89 -41.68 2.47
C GLY A 162 -5.14 -41.82 1.62
N LEU A 163 -5.10 -41.57 0.30
CA LEU A 163 -6.20 -42.01 -0.56
C LEU A 163 -5.99 -43.50 -0.91
N PRO A 164 -6.87 -44.40 -0.47
CA PRO A 164 -6.83 -45.79 -0.93
C PRO A 164 -7.07 -45.85 -2.45
N PRO A 165 -6.56 -46.89 -3.14
CA PRO A 165 -6.66 -47.03 -4.60
C PRO A 165 -8.10 -47.09 -5.11
#